data_AF-A0A918LBG3-F1
#
_entry.id   AF-A0A918LBG3-F1
#
_cell.length_a   1.000
_cell.length_b   1.000
_cell.length_c   1.000
_cell.angle_alpha   90.00
_cell.angle_beta   90.00
_cell.angle_gamma   90.00
#
_symmetry.space_group_name_H-M   'P 1'
#
loop_
_entity.id
_entity.type
_entity.pdbx_description
1 polymer ?
#
loop_
_entity_poly.entity_id
_entity_poly.type
_entity_poly.pdbx_seq_one_letter_code
_entity_poly.pdbx_strand_id
1 'polypeptide(L)'
;MLLTRPDNLKTEQHELLAKLTAACPEMTQLAASIRGFAPLLTPHADNADALTRWIAQVRAADLPHLHAFTRGLDRDLDAVIAGVTLPYSNGPTEGVNTKTKRIARQMHGRAGFTLLRHRILLG
;
A
#
# COMPACT_ATOMS: atom_id res chain seq x y z
N MET A 1 3.21 -6.62 -12.19
CA MET A 1 4.63 -6.98 -12.33
C MET A 1 5.49 -6.17 -11.38
N LEU A 2 5.55 -4.83 -11.50
CA LEU A 2 6.42 -4.02 -10.63
C LEU A 2 6.04 -4.05 -9.14
N LEU A 3 4.76 -4.12 -8.82
CA LEU A 3 4.24 -4.22 -7.44
C LEU A 3 4.09 -5.67 -6.94
N THR A 4 4.52 -6.65 -7.74
CA THR A 4 4.42 -8.06 -7.41
C THR A 4 5.71 -8.49 -6.70
N ARG A 5 5.63 -9.36 -5.68
CA ARG A 5 6.84 -9.94 -5.07
C ARG A 5 7.68 -10.61 -6.16
N PRO A 6 9.00 -10.32 -6.24
CA PRO A 6 9.86 -10.85 -7.30
C PRO A 6 9.81 -12.38 -7.43
N ASP A 7 9.71 -13.09 -6.32
CA ASP A 7 9.66 -14.57 -6.28
C ASP A 7 8.37 -15.15 -6.88
N ASN A 8 7.33 -14.32 -7.05
CA ASN A 8 6.05 -14.73 -7.62
C ASN A 8 5.96 -14.45 -9.14
N LEU A 9 7.02 -13.90 -9.75
CA LEU A 9 7.06 -13.60 -11.17
C LEU A 9 7.61 -14.79 -11.96
N LYS A 10 6.94 -15.11 -13.08
CA LYS A 10 7.47 -16.07 -14.07
C LYS A 10 8.67 -15.47 -14.82
N THR A 11 9.52 -16.31 -15.40
CA THR A 11 10.72 -15.88 -16.15
C THR A 11 10.41 -14.83 -17.22
N GLU A 12 9.38 -15.04 -18.04
CA GLU A 12 8.95 -14.09 -19.07
C GLU A 12 8.56 -12.72 -18.48
N GLN A 13 7.98 -12.71 -17.28
CA GLN A 13 7.57 -11.49 -16.59
C GLN A 13 8.77 -10.75 -16.00
N HIS A 14 9.79 -11.48 -15.53
CA HIS A 14 11.07 -10.88 -15.11
C HIS A 14 11.75 -10.18 -16.28
N GLU A 15 11.84 -10.84 -17.44
CA GLU A 15 12.46 -10.27 -18.63
C GLU A 15 11.70 -9.04 -19.15
N LEU A 16 10.36 -9.12 -19.20
CA LEU A 16 9.54 -7.98 -19.59
C LEU A 16 9.69 -6.81 -18.59
N LEU A 17 9.68 -7.10 -17.29
CA LEU A 17 9.86 -6.08 -16.26
C LEU A 17 11.24 -5.43 -16.36
N ALA A 18 12.30 -6.20 -16.61
CA ALA A 18 13.64 -5.67 -16.81
C ALA A 18 13.68 -4.72 -18.03
N LYS A 19 13.10 -5.13 -19.16
CA LYS A 19 12.99 -4.27 -20.36
C LYS A 19 12.22 -2.98 -20.08
N LEU A 20 11.07 -3.06 -19.43
CA LEU A 20 10.23 -1.90 -19.14
C LEU A 20 10.88 -0.92 -18.15
N THR A 21 11.58 -1.44 -17.14
CA THR A 21 12.22 -0.59 -16.12
C THR A 21 13.52 0.04 -16.62
N ALA A 22 14.19 -0.56 -17.59
CA ALA A 22 15.37 0.00 -18.26
C ALA A 22 15.04 0.92 -19.45
N ALA A 23 13.76 1.10 -19.79
CA ALA A 23 13.35 1.86 -20.98
C ALA A 23 13.71 3.35 -20.91
N CYS A 24 13.68 3.95 -19.72
CA CYS A 24 14.14 5.31 -19.48
C CYS A 24 14.59 5.50 -18.01
N PRO A 25 15.41 6.53 -17.72
CA PRO A 25 15.94 6.79 -16.38
C PRO A 25 14.84 6.94 -15.32
N GLU A 26 13.73 7.57 -15.66
CA GLU A 26 12.59 7.80 -14.78
C GLU A 26 11.94 6.48 -14.36
N MET A 27 11.78 5.54 -15.29
CA MET A 27 11.26 4.20 -15.01
C MET A 27 12.22 3.39 -14.15
N THR A 28 13.53 3.54 -14.34
CA THR A 28 14.55 2.91 -13.51
C THR A 28 14.47 3.44 -12.07
N GLN A 29 14.41 4.77 -11.91
CA GLN A 29 14.32 5.41 -10.59
C GLN A 29 12.99 5.09 -9.88
N LEU A 30 11.87 5.06 -10.61
CA LEU A 30 10.58 4.65 -10.08
C LEU A 30 10.61 3.20 -9.58
N ALA A 31 11.18 2.29 -10.38
CA ALA A 31 11.30 0.89 -9.99
C ALA A 31 12.20 0.70 -8.76
N ALA A 32 13.33 1.44 -8.69
CA ALA A 32 14.20 1.45 -7.53
C ALA A 32 13.47 1.98 -6.28
N SER A 33 12.72 3.07 -6.41
CA SER A 33 11.93 3.66 -5.31
C SER A 33 10.89 2.66 -4.78
N ILE A 34 10.14 2.01 -5.66
CA ILE A 34 9.15 0.98 -5.27
C ILE A 34 9.82 -0.19 -4.57
N ARG A 35 10.93 -0.69 -5.11
CA ARG A 35 11.69 -1.81 -4.52
C ARG A 35 12.32 -1.43 -3.18
N GLY A 36 12.71 -0.17 -2.98
CA GLY A 36 13.19 0.34 -1.71
C GLY A 36 12.08 0.48 -0.65
N PHE A 37 10.85 0.76 -1.08
CA PHE A 37 9.70 0.88 -0.17
C PHE A 37 9.14 -0.48 0.24
N ALA A 38 9.10 -1.45 -0.68
CA ALA A 38 8.41 -2.72 -0.46
C ALA A 38 8.84 -3.50 0.81
N PRO A 39 10.13 -3.53 1.20
CA PRO A 39 10.55 -4.15 2.46
C PRO A 39 9.92 -3.51 3.70
N LEU A 40 9.66 -2.20 3.69
CA LEU A 40 9.05 -1.46 4.81
C LEU A 40 7.61 -1.92 5.10
N LEU A 41 6.96 -2.57 4.15
CA LEU A 41 5.62 -3.16 4.34
C LEU A 41 5.63 -4.39 5.26
N THR A 42 6.81 -4.93 5.58
CA THR A 42 6.97 -5.93 6.64
C THR A 42 7.38 -5.19 7.91
N PRO A 43 6.51 -5.11 8.94
CA PRO A 43 6.80 -4.27 10.08
C PRO A 43 8.05 -4.71 10.85
N HIS A 44 8.90 -3.74 11.19
CA HIS A 44 10.13 -3.95 11.95
C HIS A 44 10.52 -2.66 12.67
N ALA A 45 11.07 -2.76 13.89
CA ALA A 45 11.39 -1.57 14.72
C ALA A 45 12.30 -0.56 13.99
N ASP A 46 13.27 -1.05 13.23
CA ASP A 46 14.24 -0.23 12.47
C ASP A 46 13.64 0.48 11.24
N ASN A 47 12.38 0.20 10.89
CA ASN A 47 11.76 0.78 9.70
C ASN A 47 11.49 2.28 9.81
N ALA A 48 11.47 2.86 11.02
CA ALA A 48 11.28 4.30 11.20
C ALA A 48 12.37 5.13 10.48
N ASP A 49 13.63 4.78 10.73
CA ASP A 49 14.78 5.43 10.10
C ASP A 49 14.89 5.09 8.61
N ALA A 50 14.54 3.85 8.25
CA ALA A 50 14.53 3.41 6.85
C ALA A 50 13.47 4.16 6.03
N LEU A 51 12.28 4.37 6.58
CA LEU A 51 11.22 5.17 5.97
C LEU A 51 11.64 6.63 5.78
N THR A 52 12.26 7.23 6.81
CA THR A 52 12.73 8.62 6.73
C THR A 52 13.78 8.80 5.62
N ARG A 53 14.75 7.88 5.54
CA ARG A 53 15.73 7.86 4.46
C ARG A 53 15.09 7.66 3.08
N TRP A 54 14.11 6.76 2.99
CA TRP A 54 13.39 6.52 1.75
C TRP A 54 12.62 7.76 1.27
N ILE A 55 11.91 8.45 2.17
CA ILE A 55 11.19 9.69 1.86
C ILE A 55 12.17 10.76 1.34
N ALA A 56 13.34 10.91 1.98
CA ALA A 56 14.36 11.87 1.56
C ALA A 56 14.91 11.54 0.16
N GLN A 57 15.20 10.27 -0.13
CA GLN A 57 15.66 9.81 -1.45
C GLN A 57 14.62 10.08 -2.54
N VAL A 58 13.35 9.77 -2.27
CA VAL A 58 12.26 10.01 -3.23
C VAL A 58 12.08 11.49 -3.53
N ARG A 59 12.21 12.37 -2.53
CA ARG A 59 12.11 13.82 -2.72
C ARG A 59 13.27 14.42 -3.52
N ALA A 60 14.43 13.78 -3.47
CA ALA A 60 15.60 14.20 -4.25
C ALA A 60 15.54 13.71 -5.71
N ALA A 61 14.72 12.70 -6.00
CA ALA A 61 14.49 12.21 -7.34
C ALA A 61 13.52 13.12 -8.11
N ASP A 62 13.70 13.28 -9.42
CA ASP A 62 12.80 14.07 -10.25
C ASP A 62 11.56 13.25 -10.67
N LEU A 63 10.77 12.82 -9.69
CA LEU A 63 9.57 11.98 -9.90
C LEU A 63 8.33 12.65 -9.26
N PRO A 64 7.70 13.63 -9.94
CA PRO A 64 6.63 14.47 -9.37
C PRO A 64 5.44 13.69 -8.79
N HIS A 65 5.11 12.55 -9.40
CA HIS A 65 4.01 11.68 -8.96
C HIS A 65 4.34 10.97 -7.63
N LEU A 66 5.62 10.65 -7.40
CA LEU A 66 6.10 10.06 -6.14
C LEU A 66 6.18 11.11 -5.03
N HIS A 67 6.39 12.39 -5.36
CA HIS A 67 6.30 13.47 -4.38
C HIS A 67 4.89 13.64 -3.82
N ALA A 68 3.83 13.36 -4.61
CA ALA A 68 2.46 13.37 -4.09
C ALA A 68 2.24 12.27 -3.05
N PHE A 69 2.86 11.11 -3.24
CA PHE A 69 2.83 10.02 -2.28
C PHE A 69 3.54 10.39 -0.97
N THR A 70 4.76 10.95 -1.04
CA THR A 70 5.48 11.36 0.19
C THR A 70 4.75 12.45 0.97
N ARG A 71 4.15 13.43 0.28
CA ARG A 71 3.25 14.42 0.92
C ARG A 71 2.05 13.76 1.60
N GLY A 72 1.54 12.65 1.06
CA GLY A 72 0.49 11.86 1.68
C GLY A 72 0.96 11.23 2.98
N LEU A 73 2.17 10.65 3.00
CA LEU A 73 2.78 10.08 4.20
C LEU A 73 3.00 11.14 5.28
N ASP A 74 3.46 12.34 4.90
CA ASP A 74 3.75 13.42 5.85
C ASP A 74 2.52 13.86 6.65
N ARG A 75 1.32 13.79 6.07
CA ARG A 75 0.08 14.21 6.73
C ARG A 75 -0.27 13.37 7.94
N ASP A 76 0.21 12.12 7.98
CA ASP A 76 -0.07 11.18 9.06
C ASP A 76 1.19 10.34 9.37
N LEU A 77 2.33 11.04 9.48
CA LEU A 77 3.64 10.40 9.57
C LEU A 77 3.73 9.46 10.78
N ASP A 78 3.18 9.86 11.93
CA ASP A 78 3.19 9.06 13.15
C ASP A 78 2.44 7.73 12.95
N ALA A 79 1.28 7.76 12.29
CA ALA A 79 0.52 6.53 11.98
C ALA A 79 1.24 5.68 10.93
N VAL A 80 1.89 6.28 9.93
CA VAL A 80 2.69 5.55 8.95
C VAL A 80 3.89 4.87 9.63
N ILE A 81 4.62 5.58 10.50
CA ILE A 81 5.73 5.02 11.28
C ILE A 81 5.22 3.84 12.10
N ALA A 82 4.13 4.02 12.87
CA ALA A 82 3.53 2.94 13.65
C ALA A 82 3.12 1.75 12.77
N GLY A 83 2.57 2.01 11.57
CA GLY A 83 2.15 0.98 10.62
C GLY A 83 3.31 0.16 10.03
N VAL A 84 4.53 0.73 9.98
CA VAL A 84 5.73 0.02 9.50
C VAL A 84 6.65 -0.47 10.61
N THR A 85 6.43 -0.08 11.88
CA THR A 85 7.26 -0.55 13.00
C THR A 85 6.56 -1.54 13.93
N LEU A 86 5.25 -1.43 14.10
CA LEU A 86 4.49 -2.27 15.03
C LEU A 86 3.94 -3.53 14.36
N PRO A 87 3.80 -4.65 15.10
CA PRO A 87 3.26 -5.90 14.56
C PRO A 87 1.73 -5.86 14.37
N TYR A 88 1.09 -4.72 14.64
CA TYR A 88 -0.35 -4.58 14.56
C TYR A 88 -0.80 -4.32 13.12
N SER A 89 -1.93 -4.91 12.73
CA SER A 89 -2.55 -4.65 11.43
C SER A 89 -4.02 -4.31 11.59
N ASN A 90 -4.50 -3.37 10.78
CA ASN A 90 -5.93 -3.07 10.66
C ASN A 90 -6.68 -4.10 9.79
N GLY A 91 -6.04 -5.21 9.40
CA GLY A 91 -6.61 -6.23 8.51
C GLY A 91 -7.96 -6.79 8.99
N PRO A 92 -8.08 -7.25 10.26
CA PRO A 92 -9.35 -7.76 10.78
C PRO A 92 -10.46 -6.69 10.77
N THR A 93 -10.15 -5.48 11.20
CA THR A 93 -11.08 -4.33 11.21
C THR A 93 -11.55 -3.98 9.81
N GLU A 94 -10.63 -3.91 8.84
CA GLU A 94 -10.95 -3.65 7.44
C GLU A 94 -11.75 -4.79 6.80
N GLY A 95 -11.52 -6.03 7.22
CA GLY A 95 -12.34 -7.18 6.85
C GLY A 95 -13.80 -7.02 7.27
N VAL A 96 -14.04 -6.63 8.54
CA VAL A 96 -15.39 -6.35 9.06
C VAL A 96 -16.03 -5.16 8.35
N ASN A 97 -15.28 -4.08 8.13
CA ASN A 97 -15.74 -2.91 7.38
C ASN A 97 -16.14 -3.31 5.95
N THR A 98 -15.34 -4.14 5.30
CA THR A 98 -15.59 -4.61 3.93
C THR A 98 -16.83 -5.49 3.86
N LYS A 99 -17.00 -6.45 4.79
CA LYS A 99 -18.22 -7.27 4.90
C LYS A 99 -19.45 -6.39 5.08
N THR A 100 -19.40 -5.46 6.02
CA THR A 100 -20.49 -4.52 6.32
C THR A 100 -20.86 -3.68 5.08
N LYS A 101 -19.87 -3.06 4.43
CA LYS A 101 -20.07 -2.28 3.20
C LYS A 101 -20.64 -3.15 2.07
N ARG A 102 -20.24 -4.43 1.97
CA ARG A 102 -20.78 -5.37 0.98
C ARG A 102 -22.26 -5.64 1.20
N ILE A 103 -22.66 -5.92 2.44
CA ILE A 103 -24.07 -6.15 2.80
C ILE A 103 -24.91 -4.90 2.49
N ALA A 104 -24.43 -3.71 2.87
CA ALA A 104 -25.12 -2.46 2.57
C ALA A 104 -25.30 -2.22 1.05
N ARG A 105 -24.27 -2.54 0.24
CA ARG A 105 -24.32 -2.44 -1.22
C ARG A 105 -25.28 -3.44 -1.88
N GLN A 106 -25.36 -4.68 -1.35
CA GLN A 106 -26.36 -5.65 -1.81
C GLN A 106 -27.80 -5.18 -1.59
N MET A 107 -28.00 -4.24 -0.66
CA MET A 107 -29.30 -3.64 -0.37
C MET A 107 -29.48 -2.28 -1.06
N HIS A 108 -28.62 -1.95 -2.04
CA HIS A 108 -28.62 -0.68 -2.78
C HIS A 108 -28.57 0.56 -1.88
N GLY A 109 -28.02 0.44 -0.66
CA GLY A 109 -27.98 1.52 0.33
C GLY A 109 -29.34 1.93 0.89
N ARG A 110 -30.43 1.19 0.60
CA ARG A 110 -31.81 1.52 1.01
C ARG A 110 -32.20 0.93 2.37
N ALA A 111 -31.32 0.15 2.98
CA ALA A 111 -31.57 -0.47 4.26
C ALA A 111 -31.27 0.50 5.40
N GLY A 112 -32.28 0.78 6.25
CA GLY A 112 -32.07 1.48 7.51
C GLY A 112 -31.23 0.67 8.51
N PHE A 113 -30.74 1.32 9.56
CA PHE A 113 -29.84 0.72 10.55
C PHE A 113 -30.36 -0.61 11.12
N THR A 114 -31.65 -0.69 11.49
CA THR A 114 -32.27 -1.90 12.05
C THR A 114 -32.12 -3.11 11.12
N LEU A 115 -32.39 -2.91 9.82
CA LEU A 115 -32.34 -3.96 8.83
C LEU A 115 -30.90 -4.37 8.49
N LEU A 116 -29.98 -3.40 8.43
CA LEU A 116 -28.54 -3.67 8.29
C LEU A 116 -28.02 -4.48 9.48
N ARG A 117 -28.35 -4.06 10.71
CA ARG A 117 -27.96 -4.76 11.94
C ARG A 117 -28.45 -6.21 11.95
N HIS A 118 -29.72 -6.44 11.60
CA HIS A 118 -30.26 -7.80 11.48
C HIS A 118 -29.45 -8.63 10.47
N ARG A 119 -29.16 -8.08 9.29
CA ARG A 119 -28.45 -8.81 8.24
C ARG A 119 -26.97 -9.05 8.54
N ILE A 120 -26.35 -8.22 9.38
CA ILE A 120 -24.95 -8.38 9.80
C ILE A 120 -24.81 -9.40 10.94
N LEU A 121 -25.74 -9.37 11.91
CA LEU A 121 -25.66 -10.19 13.12
C LEU A 121 -26.32 -11.57 12.97
N LEU A 122 -27.33 -11.69 12.09
CA LEU A 122 -28.14 -12.90 11.94
C LEU A 122 -27.99 -13.58 10.56
N GLY A 123 -27.17 -13.00 9.67
CA GLY A 123 -26.99 -13.45 8.28
C GLY A 123 -25.59 -13.95 7.95
#